data_AF-A0A2M7MWU9-F1
#
_entry.id   AF-A0A2M7MWU9-F1
#
_cell.length_a   1.000
_cell.length_b   1.000
_cell.length_c   1.000
_cell.angle_alpha   90.00
_cell.angle_beta   90.00
_cell.angle_gamma   90.00
#
_symmetry.space_group_name_H-M   'P 1'
#
loop_
_entity.id
_entity.type
_entity.pdbx_description
1 polymer ?
#
loop_
_entity_poly.entity_id
_entity_poly.type
_entity_poly.pdbx_seq_one_letter_code
_entity_poly.pdbx_strand_id
1 'polypeptide(L)' 'MRHTATPGTANAVRLSTEEAAGLLKIKPQTLRAALCRDGHYCGLRPVKMPNRFLLWPGDAVERLAAGEALK' A
#
# COMPACT_ATOMS: atom_id res chain seq x y z
N MET A 1 24.78 -16.76 8.45
CA MET A 1 24.44 -15.38 8.07
C MET A 1 23.32 -15.38 7.06
N ARG A 2 22.06 -15.20 7.50
CA ARG A 2 20.88 -15.12 6.63
C ARG A 2 20.33 -13.71 6.73
N HIS A 3 20.74 -12.87 5.78
CA HIS A 3 20.05 -11.62 5.49
C HIS A 3 19.58 -11.81 4.04
N THR A 4 18.35 -12.30 3.90
CA THR A 4 17.65 -12.38 2.62
C THR A 4 17.58 -10.97 2.05
N ALA A 5 17.97 -10.83 0.79
CA ALA A 5 18.12 -9.57 0.08
C ALA A 5 17.02 -8.58 0.44
N THR A 6 17.41 -7.39 0.92
CA THR A 6 16.56 -6.20 0.83
C THR A 6 16.43 -5.93 -0.66
N PRO A 7 15.26 -6.13 -1.30
CA PRO A 7 15.08 -5.59 -2.63
C PRO A 7 15.08 -4.07 -2.43
N GLY A 8 16.12 -3.41 -2.91
CA GLY A 8 16.03 -1.99 -3.21
C GLY A 8 14.95 -1.78 -4.26
N THR A 9 14.27 -0.64 -4.24
CA THR A 9 13.49 -0.10 -5.38
C THR A 9 13.39 1.42 -5.14
N ALA A 10 14.17 2.26 -5.82
CA ALA A 10 14.07 2.61 -7.25
C ALA A 10 12.67 3.14 -7.60
N ASN A 11 12.45 4.43 -7.32
CA ASN A 11 11.25 5.20 -7.65
C ASN A 11 10.00 4.72 -6.88
N ALA A 12 9.74 5.32 -5.70
CA ALA A 12 8.54 5.06 -4.91
C ALA A 12 7.30 5.54 -5.68
N VAL A 13 6.80 4.71 -6.59
CA VAL A 13 5.55 4.94 -7.33
C VAL A 13 4.45 5.01 -6.29
N ARG A 14 3.84 6.19 -6.18
CA ARG A 14 2.71 6.39 -5.29
C ARG A 14 1.45 6.10 -6.07
N LEU A 15 0.73 5.06 -5.66
CA LEU A 15 -0.47 4.59 -6.32
C LEU A 15 -1.71 5.31 -5.78
N SER A 16 -2.66 5.56 -6.65
CA SER A 16 -4.00 5.96 -6.22
C SER A 16 -4.70 4.82 -5.47
N THR A 17 -5.80 5.14 -4.78
CA THR A 17 -6.59 4.11 -4.08
C THR A 17 -7.19 3.08 -5.05
N GLU A 18 -7.45 3.46 -6.29
CA GLU A 18 -7.99 2.57 -7.32
C GLU A 18 -6.91 1.61 -7.83
N GLU A 19 -5.72 2.12 -8.13
CA GLU A 19 -4.59 1.29 -8.56
C GLU A 19 -4.16 0.32 -7.47
N ALA A 20 -4.04 0.79 -6.23
CA ALA A 20 -3.70 -0.08 -5.09
C ALA A 20 -4.75 -1.18 -4.87
N ALA A 21 -6.04 -0.85 -5.00
CA ALA A 21 -7.11 -1.82 -4.90
C ALA A 21 -7.07 -2.84 -6.05
N GLY A 22 -6.76 -2.39 -7.27
CA GLY A 22 -6.59 -3.26 -8.44
C GLY A 22 -5.47 -4.28 -8.26
N LEU A 23 -4.30 -3.85 -7.77
CA LEU A 23 -3.18 -4.74 -7.48
C LEU A 23 -3.50 -5.77 -6.40
N LEU A 24 -4.18 -5.33 -5.33
CA LEU A 24 -4.61 -6.21 -4.24
C LEU A 24 -5.85 -7.05 -4.59
N LYS A 25 -6.41 -6.88 -5.79
CA LYS A 25 -7.66 -7.53 -6.26
C LYS A 25 -8.85 -7.34 -5.30
N ILE A 26 -8.93 -6.17 -4.67
CA ILE A 26 -10.01 -5.78 -3.76
C ILE A 26 -10.79 -4.60 -4.31
N LYS A 27 -11.93 -4.29 -3.67
CA LYS A 27 -12.68 -3.07 -3.98
C LYS A 27 -11.99 -1.85 -3.34
N PRO A 28 -11.90 -0.70 -4.05
CA PRO A 28 -11.40 0.55 -3.46
C PRO A 28 -12.14 0.98 -2.19
N GLN A 29 -13.42 0.61 -2.08
CA GLN A 29 -14.23 0.83 -0.87
C GLN A 29 -13.70 0.08 0.35
N THR A 30 -13.14 -1.13 0.19
CA THR A 30 -12.56 -1.89 1.31
C THR A 30 -11.34 -1.15 1.88
N LEU A 31 -10.46 -0.65 1.00
CA LEU A 31 -9.31 0.17 1.38
C LEU A 31 -9.71 1.44 2.13
N ARG A 32 -10.74 2.16 1.64
CA ARG A 32 -11.28 3.33 2.34
C ARG A 32 -11.93 2.96 3.67
N ALA A 33 -12.67 1.85 3.74
CA ALA A 33 -13.31 1.40 4.96
C ALA A 33 -12.28 1.02 6.03
N ALA A 34 -11.23 0.29 5.68
CA ALA A 34 -10.13 -0.04 6.58
C ALA A 34 -9.38 1.23 7.05
N LEU A 35 -9.13 2.18 6.15
CA LEU A 35 -8.56 3.47 6.54
C LEU A 35 -9.43 4.21 7.56
N CYS A 36 -10.76 4.19 7.41
CA CYS A 36 -11.65 4.84 8.37
C CYS A 36 -11.75 4.08 9.71
N ARG A 37 -11.69 2.75 9.70
CA ARG A 37 -11.83 1.91 10.91
C ARG A 37 -10.52 1.83 11.69
N ASP A 38 -9.43 1.55 10.98
CA ASP A 38 -8.15 1.18 11.57
C ASP A 38 -7.08 2.26 11.34
N GLY A 39 -7.31 3.22 10.44
CA GLY A 39 -6.31 4.25 10.09
C GLY A 39 -5.18 3.74 9.19
N HIS A 40 -5.19 2.46 8.86
CA HIS A 40 -4.20 1.79 8.02
C HIS A 40 -4.81 0.52 7.41
N TYR A 41 -4.20 -0.03 6.36
CA TYR A 41 -4.63 -1.31 5.78
C TYR A 41 -3.45 -2.29 5.76
N CYS A 42 -3.47 -3.31 6.63
CA CYS A 42 -2.37 -4.29 6.74
C CYS A 42 -0.97 -3.64 6.82
N GLY A 43 -0.82 -2.60 7.64
CA GLY A 43 0.41 -1.82 7.78
C GLY A 43 0.60 -0.70 6.75
N LEU A 44 -0.19 -0.66 5.67
CA LEU A 44 -0.14 0.40 4.67
C LEU A 44 -0.74 1.70 5.20
N ARG A 45 0.03 2.78 5.11
CA ARG A 45 -0.40 4.14 5.47
C ARG A 45 -0.44 5.01 4.22
N PRO A 46 -1.61 5.53 3.84
CA PRO A 46 -1.70 6.46 2.73
C PRO A 46 -1.15 7.83 3.11
N VAL A 47 -0.52 8.49 2.15
CA VAL A 47 -0.12 9.89 2.25
C VAL A 47 -1.27 10.75 1.72
N LYS A 48 -1.75 11.67 2.56
CA LYS A 48 -2.80 12.61 2.19
C LYS A 48 -2.19 13.77 1.41
N MET A 49 -2.58 13.95 0.16
CA MET A 49 -2.17 15.11 -0.63
C MET A 49 -3.09 16.32 -0.36
N PRO A 50 -2.60 17.55 -0.66
CA PRO A 50 -3.40 18.77 -0.56
C PRO A 50 -4.59 18.78 -1.53
N ASN A 51 -4.55 17.98 -2.61
CA ASN A 51 -5.65 17.80 -3.56
C ASN A 51 -6.76 16.83 -3.04
N ARG A 52 -6.72 16.45 -1.76
CA ARG A 52 -7.60 15.46 -1.11
C ARG A 52 -7.48 14.02 -1.60
N PHE A 53 -6.53 13.69 -2.47
CA PHE A 53 -6.26 12.30 -2.85
C PHE A 53 -5.41 11.58 -1.80
N LEU A 54 -5.60 10.26 -1.74
CA LEU A 54 -4.84 9.33 -0.91
C LEU A 54 -3.87 8.58 -1.80
N LEU A 55 -2.57 8.74 -1.52
CA LEU A 55 -1.48 8.07 -2.21
C LEU A 55 -0.94 6.92 -1.38
N TRP A 56 -0.96 5.72 -1.96
CA TRP A 56 -0.48 4.50 -1.36
C TRP A 56 0.95 4.23 -1.81
N PRO A 57 1.86 3.82 -0.91
CA PRO A 57 3.21 3.43 -1.30
C PRO A 57 3.18 2.16 -2.15
N GLY A 58 3.55 2.26 -3.44
CA GLY A 58 3.47 1.16 -4.40
C GLY A 58 4.30 -0.06 -3.99
N ASP A 59 5.54 0.15 -3.55
CA ASP A 59 6.41 -0.92 -3.04
C ASP A 59 5.72 -1.74 -1.95
N ALA A 60 5.13 -1.07 -0.96
CA ALA A 60 4.47 -1.76 0.14
C ALA A 60 3.17 -2.46 -0.32
N VAL A 61 2.43 -1.88 -1.28
CA VAL A 61 1.24 -2.52 -1.89
C VAL A 61 1.64 -3.79 -2.64
N GLU A 62 2.72 -3.74 -3.42
CA GLU A 62 3.25 -4.89 -4.15
C GLU A 62 3.74 -5.99 -3.21
N ARG A 63 4.46 -5.63 -2.14
CA ARG A 63 4.90 -6.59 -1.11
C ARG A 63 3.73 -7.25 -0.40
N LEU A 64 2.70 -6.47 -0.07
CA LEU A 64 1.46 -7.01 0.51
C LEU A 64 0.74 -7.92 -0.49
N ALA A 65 0.68 -7.56 -1.77
CA ALA A 65 0.09 -8.38 -2.82
C ALA A 65 0.89 -9.67 -3.07
N ALA A 66 2.22 -9.63 -2.89
CA ALA A 66 3.10 -10.80 -2.93
C ALA A 66 2.98 -11.70 -1.68
N GLY A 67 2.20 -11.30 -0.67
CA GLY A 67 1.98 -12.06 0.55
C GLY A 67 3.03 -11.81 1.64
N GLU A 68 3.90 -10.81 1.48
CA GLU A 68 4.77 -10.36 2.58
C GLU A 68 3.95 -9.55 3.57
N ALA A 69 3.84 -10.03 4.81
CA ALA A 69 3.26 -9.27 5.89
C ALA A 69 4.15 -8.04 6.17
N LEU A 70 3.61 -6.84 5.93
CA LEU A 70 4.21 -5.59 6.40
C LEU A 70 4.16 -5.62 7.93
N LYS A 71 5.32 -5.84 8.56
CA LYS A 71 5.48 -5.94 10.00
C LYS A 71 5.89 -4.60 10.62
#